data_AF-W1J6G3-F1
#
_entry.id   AF-W1J6G3-F1
#
_cell.length_a   1.000
_cell.length_b   1.000
_cell.length_c   1.000
_cell.angle_alpha   90.00
_cell.angle_beta   90.00
_cell.angle_gamma   90.00
#
_symmetry.space_group_name_H-M   'P 1'
#
loop_
_entity.id
_entity.type
_entity.pdbx_description
1 polymer ?
#
loop_
_entity_poly.entity_id
_entity_poly.type
_entity_poly.pdbx_seq_one_letter_code
_entity_poly.pdbx_strand_id
1 'polypeptide(L)'
;MKMKHYKSKDNQIHAFESDGSQDAWIEPDFVPITEEEARAILYPPPTPEQWQQQAGYEKQYRMDVAKEHITPLQYATDLNMATTEEQAALTAWKKYCVLLNRVDCSIAPDIAWPKQPK
;
A
#
# COMPACT_ATOMS: atom_id res chain seq x y z
N MET A 1 -25.48 11.00 -13.50
CA MET A 1 -26.66 10.11 -13.47
C MET A 1 -26.51 9.18 -12.28
N LYS A 2 -27.60 8.88 -11.58
CA LYS A 2 -27.58 7.86 -10.52
C LYS A 2 -27.89 6.51 -11.17
N MET A 3 -27.04 5.53 -10.91
CA MET A 3 -27.21 4.17 -11.42
C MET A 3 -27.63 3.24 -10.29
N LYS A 4 -28.43 2.25 -10.62
CA LYS A 4 -28.74 1.11 -9.76
C LYS A 4 -27.96 -0.09 -10.27
N HIS A 5 -27.28 -0.78 -9.36
CA HIS A 5 -26.40 -1.90 -9.69
C HIS A 5 -27.06 -3.22 -9.29
N TYR A 6 -26.82 -4.24 -10.10
CA TYR A 6 -27.33 -5.59 -9.89
C TYR A 6 -26.22 -6.60 -10.19
N LYS A 7 -26.29 -7.77 -9.56
CA LYS A 7 -25.46 -8.94 -9.91
C LYS A 7 -26.31 -10.11 -10.39
N SER A 8 -25.82 -10.81 -11.40
CA SER A 8 -26.35 -12.10 -11.83
C SER A 8 -25.81 -13.25 -10.96
N LYS A 9 -26.30 -14.49 -11.16
CA LYS A 9 -25.81 -15.69 -10.47
C LYS A 9 -24.33 -15.99 -10.74
N ASP A 10 -23.81 -15.53 -11.87
CA ASP A 10 -22.42 -15.69 -12.28
C ASP A 10 -21.52 -14.52 -11.80
N ASN A 11 -22.02 -13.70 -10.87
CA ASN A 11 -21.37 -12.46 -10.38
C ASN A 11 -21.08 -11.42 -11.48
N GLN A 12 -21.79 -11.45 -12.60
CA GLN A 12 -21.70 -10.37 -13.59
C GLN A 12 -22.45 -9.14 -13.08
N ILE A 13 -21.82 -7.97 -13.17
CA ILE A 13 -22.37 -6.70 -12.69
C ILE A 13 -23.10 -5.99 -13.83
N HIS A 14 -24.34 -5.58 -13.56
CA HIS A 14 -25.19 -4.82 -14.47
C HIS A 14 -25.55 -3.49 -13.82
N ALA A 15 -25.44 -2.39 -14.57
CA ALA A 15 -25.83 -1.06 -14.14
C ALA A 15 -26.99 -0.58 -15.00
N PHE A 16 -28.02 -0.05 -14.35
CA PHE A 16 -29.21 0.50 -15.01
C PHE A 16 -29.48 1.90 -14.48
N GLU A 17 -30.15 2.73 -15.29
CA GLU A 17 -30.57 4.06 -14.88
C GLU A 17 -31.55 3.99 -13.69
N SER A 18 -31.35 4.84 -12.69
CA SER A 18 -32.20 4.87 -11.49
C SER A 18 -33.59 5.51 -11.70
N ASP A 19 -33.83 6.10 -12.89
CA ASP A 19 -35.09 6.77 -13.24
C ASP A 19 -36.22 5.80 -13.64
N GLY A 20 -35.93 4.49 -13.67
CA GLY A 20 -36.90 3.46 -14.02
C GLY A 20 -36.99 3.16 -15.52
N SER A 21 -36.28 3.92 -16.37
CA SER A 21 -36.39 3.81 -17.84
C SER A 21 -35.92 2.46 -18.40
N GLN A 22 -35.16 1.69 -17.63
CA GLN A 22 -34.54 0.43 -18.05
C GLN A 22 -35.03 -0.78 -17.25
N ASP A 23 -36.09 -0.63 -16.44
CA ASP A 23 -36.55 -1.67 -15.52
C ASP A 23 -37.03 -2.92 -16.23
N ALA A 24 -37.52 -2.76 -17.47
CA ALA A 24 -37.93 -3.86 -18.33
C ALA A 24 -36.75 -4.78 -18.76
N TRP A 25 -35.50 -4.33 -18.61
CA TRP A 25 -34.30 -5.11 -18.94
C TRP A 25 -33.67 -5.80 -17.73
N ILE A 26 -34.26 -5.63 -16.55
CA ILE A 26 -33.75 -6.24 -15.31
C ILE A 26 -34.33 -7.65 -15.21
N GLU A 27 -33.45 -8.65 -15.28
CA GLU A 27 -33.89 -10.04 -15.18
C GLU A 27 -34.38 -10.35 -13.74
N PRO A 28 -35.43 -11.18 -13.56
CA PRO A 28 -35.99 -11.44 -12.24
C PRO A 28 -35.02 -12.09 -11.24
N ASP A 29 -33.97 -12.75 -11.71
CA ASP A 29 -32.96 -13.38 -10.86
C ASP A 29 -31.74 -12.50 -10.57
N PHE A 30 -31.75 -11.25 -11.06
CA PHE A 30 -30.75 -10.26 -10.70
C PHE A 30 -30.96 -9.79 -9.26
N VAL A 31 -29.88 -9.77 -8.49
CA VAL A 31 -29.88 -9.31 -7.10
C VAL A 31 -29.39 -7.87 -7.07
N PRO A 32 -30.17 -6.91 -6.54
CA PRO A 32 -29.71 -5.53 -6.39
C PRO A 32 -28.51 -5.48 -5.44
N ILE A 33 -27.52 -4.66 -5.78
CA ILE A 33 -26.32 -4.42 -4.98
C ILE A 33 -26.01 -2.93 -4.92
N THR A 34 -25.29 -2.54 -3.89
CA THR A 34 -24.74 -1.19 -3.74
C THR A 34 -23.63 -0.93 -4.75
N GLU A 35 -23.33 0.35 -4.98
CA GLU A 35 -22.16 0.73 -5.77
C GLU A 35 -20.86 0.24 -5.12
N GLU A 36 -20.77 0.24 -3.78
CA GLU A 36 -19.62 -0.31 -3.07
C GLU A 36 -19.46 -1.82 -3.30
N GLU A 37 -20.55 -2.59 -3.26
CA GLU A 37 -20.52 -4.03 -3.55
C GLU A 37 -20.15 -4.29 -5.01
N ALA A 38 -20.72 -3.53 -5.96
CA ALA A 38 -20.37 -3.62 -7.37
C ALA A 38 -18.87 -3.35 -7.59
N ARG A 39 -18.34 -2.31 -6.94
CA ARG A 39 -16.92 -1.97 -6.97
C ARG A 39 -16.06 -3.05 -6.33
N ALA A 40 -16.46 -3.63 -5.20
CA ALA A 40 -15.71 -4.70 -4.53
C ALA A 40 -15.68 -5.99 -5.34
N ILE A 41 -16.71 -6.27 -6.14
CA ILE A 41 -16.73 -7.43 -7.05
C ILE A 41 -15.78 -7.19 -8.23
N LEU A 42 -15.79 -5.98 -8.82
CA LEU A 42 -14.92 -5.63 -9.95
C LEU A 42 -13.46 -5.41 -9.55
N TYR A 43 -13.26 -4.83 -8.37
CA TYR A 43 -11.97 -4.41 -7.82
C TYR A 43 -11.91 -4.82 -6.35
N PRO A 44 -11.67 -6.10 -6.06
CA PRO A 44 -11.62 -6.58 -4.69
C PRO A 44 -10.54 -5.80 -3.92
N PRO A 45 -10.87 -5.28 -2.72
CA PRO A 45 -9.88 -4.64 -1.89
C PRO A 45 -8.78 -5.65 -1.54
N PRO A 46 -7.52 -5.22 -1.38
CA PRO A 46 -6.47 -6.15 -1.00
C PRO A 46 -6.76 -6.83 0.34
N THR A 47 -6.40 -8.10 0.45
CA THR A 47 -6.52 -8.87 1.69
C THR A 47 -5.51 -8.38 2.73
N PRO A 48 -5.73 -8.67 4.03
CA PRO A 48 -4.72 -8.39 5.05
C PRO A 48 -3.33 -8.96 4.71
N GLU A 49 -3.26 -10.17 4.17
CA GLU A 49 -2.00 -10.80 3.76
C GLU A 49 -1.33 -10.03 2.61
N GLN A 50 -2.10 -9.55 1.63
CA GLN A 50 -1.59 -8.71 0.54
C GLN A 50 -1.05 -7.38 1.07
N TRP A 51 -1.73 -6.76 2.03
CA TRP A 51 -1.23 -5.55 2.70
C TRP A 51 0.07 -5.80 3.46
N GLN A 52 0.15 -6.91 4.20
CA GLN A 52 1.35 -7.30 4.94
C GLN A 52 2.53 -7.58 4.01
N GLN A 53 2.28 -8.26 2.89
CA GLN A 53 3.29 -8.53 1.87
C GLN A 53 3.82 -7.22 1.26
N GLN A 54 2.91 -6.30 0.89
CA GLN A 54 3.30 -5.01 0.34
C GLN A 54 4.11 -4.18 1.34
N ALA A 55 3.71 -4.19 2.62
CA ALA A 55 4.48 -3.57 3.70
C ALA A 55 5.88 -4.20 3.86
N GLY A 56 5.99 -5.52 3.71
CA GLY A 56 7.29 -6.22 3.69
C GLY A 56 8.20 -5.73 2.57
N TYR A 57 7.68 -5.57 1.35
CA TYR A 57 8.43 -5.02 0.22
C TYR A 57 8.86 -3.57 0.45
N GLU A 58 7.97 -2.74 0.98
CA GLU A 58 8.28 -1.34 1.30
C GLU A 58 9.38 -1.24 2.38
N LYS A 59 9.32 -2.08 3.43
CA LYS A 59 10.38 -2.16 4.45
C LYS A 59 11.73 -2.52 3.84
N GLN A 60 11.74 -3.51 2.94
CA GLN A 60 12.96 -3.95 2.26
C GLN A 60 13.52 -2.85 1.36
N TYR A 61 12.68 -2.20 0.55
CA TYR A 61 13.08 -1.08 -0.29
C TYR A 61 13.71 0.06 0.53
N ARG A 62 13.06 0.47 1.62
CA ARG A 62 13.57 1.51 2.53
C ARG A 62 14.90 1.12 3.18
N MET A 63 15.08 -0.17 3.50
CA MET A 63 16.32 -0.70 4.05
C MET A 63 17.45 -0.63 3.01
N ASP A 64 17.17 -0.94 1.75
CA ASP A 64 18.17 -0.92 0.69
C ASP A 64 18.61 0.51 0.35
N VAL A 65 17.67 1.46 0.26
CA VAL A 65 18.01 2.90 0.16
C VAL A 65 18.92 3.34 1.31
N ALA A 66 18.61 2.93 2.54
CA ALA A 66 19.45 3.29 3.68
C ALA A 66 20.86 2.69 3.58
N LYS A 67 21.02 1.47 3.06
CA LYS A 67 22.34 0.85 2.83
C LYS A 67 23.12 1.57 1.73
N GLU A 68 22.45 2.06 0.69
CA GLU A 68 23.08 2.85 -0.38
C GLU A 68 23.73 4.13 0.17
N HIS A 69 23.10 4.78 1.16
CA HIS A 69 23.70 5.92 1.86
C HIS A 69 24.77 5.52 2.88
N ILE A 70 24.55 4.44 3.64
CA ILE A 70 25.49 3.99 4.68
C ILE A 70 26.83 3.58 4.07
N THR A 71 26.83 2.89 2.92
CA THR A 71 28.03 2.31 2.31
C THR A 71 29.15 3.34 2.08
N PRO A 72 28.95 4.44 1.33
CA PRO A 72 29.98 5.45 1.12
C PRO A 72 30.39 6.17 2.43
N LEU A 73 29.44 6.45 3.32
CA LEU A 73 29.72 7.10 4.60
C LEU A 73 30.58 6.21 5.52
N GLN A 74 30.34 4.90 5.47
CA GLN A 74 31.14 3.91 6.19
C GLN A 74 32.56 3.86 5.61
N TYR A 75 32.72 3.85 4.28
CA TYR A 75 34.05 3.93 3.66
C TYR A 75 34.81 5.20 4.04
N ALA A 76 34.14 6.37 4.06
CA ALA A 76 34.76 7.61 4.52
C ALA A 76 35.23 7.49 5.99
N THR A 77 34.42 6.84 6.85
CA THR A 77 34.79 6.61 8.25
C THR A 77 35.97 5.66 8.38
N ASP A 78 35.94 4.53 7.65
CA ASP A 78 36.97 3.48 7.70
C ASP A 78 38.33 3.99 7.17
N LEU A 79 38.31 4.88 6.18
CA LEU A 79 39.49 5.53 5.62
C LEU A 79 39.95 6.75 6.43
N ASN A 80 39.28 7.09 7.54
CA ASN A 80 39.50 8.30 8.33
C ASN A 80 39.39 9.60 7.50
N MET A 81 38.53 9.59 6.48
CA MET A 81 38.24 10.72 5.58
C MET A 81 36.91 11.41 5.91
N ALA A 82 36.08 10.82 6.78
CA ALA A 82 34.75 11.31 7.06
C ALA A 82 34.74 12.68 7.76
N THR A 83 33.97 13.62 7.23
CA THR A 83 33.69 14.89 7.92
C THR A 83 32.77 14.66 9.13
N THR A 84 32.66 15.67 10.00
CA THR A 84 31.73 15.65 11.14
C THR A 84 30.28 15.45 10.67
N GLU A 85 29.90 16.08 9.54
CA GLU A 85 28.58 15.96 8.94
C GLU A 85 28.34 14.53 8.41
N GLU A 86 29.32 13.91 7.76
CA GLU A 86 29.22 12.53 7.28
C GLU A 86 29.09 11.53 8.42
N GLN A 87 29.80 11.73 9.54
CA GLN A 87 29.66 10.90 10.74
C GLN A 87 28.27 11.03 11.38
N ALA A 88 27.72 12.25 11.42
CA ALA A 88 26.37 12.50 11.89
C ALA A 88 25.33 11.84 10.97
N ALA A 89 25.49 11.96 9.65
CA ALA A 89 24.65 11.31 8.65
C ALA A 89 24.70 9.79 8.78
N LEU A 90 25.90 9.20 8.92
CA LEU A 90 26.09 7.76 9.11
C LEU A 90 25.32 7.25 10.33
N THR A 91 25.40 7.99 11.43
CA THR A 91 24.68 7.69 12.67
C THR A 91 23.17 7.77 12.47
N ALA A 92 22.68 8.79 11.76
CA ALA A 92 21.26 8.97 11.47
C ALA A 92 20.70 7.83 10.59
N TRP A 93 21.41 7.45 9.52
CA TRP A 93 21.03 6.34 8.65
C TRP A 93 21.05 4.99 9.37
N LYS A 94 22.07 4.72 10.20
CA LYS A 94 22.10 3.49 11.02
C LYS A 94 20.93 3.42 12.00
N LYS A 95 20.59 4.54 12.67
CA LYS A 95 19.40 4.62 13.53
C LYS A 95 18.12 4.36 12.75
N TYR A 96 18.01 4.92 11.54
CA TYR A 96 16.87 4.68 10.66
C TYR A 96 16.71 3.20 10.28
N CYS A 97 17.79 2.49 9.92
CA CYS A 97 17.75 1.03 9.68
C CYS A 97 17.25 0.26 10.90
N VAL A 98 17.71 0.62 12.10
CA VAL A 98 17.26 -0.02 13.34
C VAL A 98 15.77 0.21 13.58
N LEU A 99 15.27 1.42 13.34
CA LEU A 99 13.84 1.75 13.44
C LEU A 99 13.02 0.97 12.41
N LEU A 100 13.47 0.93 11.14
CA LEU A 100 12.82 0.16 10.09
C LEU A 100 12.72 -1.32 10.45
N ASN A 101 13.79 -1.92 10.96
CA ASN A 101 13.80 -3.33 11.37
C ASN A 101 12.74 -3.64 12.44
N ARG A 102 12.42 -2.67 13.30
CA ARG A 102 11.41 -2.79 14.35
C ARG A 102 9.98 -2.51 13.88
N VAL A 103 9.78 -2.04 12.65
CA VAL A 103 8.43 -1.87 12.09
C VAL A 103 7.78 -3.25 11.97
N ASP A 104 6.61 -3.36 12.59
CA ASP A 104 5.71 -4.50 12.47
C ASP A 104 4.87 -4.33 11.18
N CYS A 105 5.07 -5.23 10.21
CA CYS A 105 4.31 -5.20 8.97
C CYS A 105 2.92 -5.84 9.10
N SER A 106 2.62 -6.51 10.23
CA SER A 106 1.34 -7.20 10.43
C SER A 106 0.15 -6.24 10.57
N ILE A 107 0.41 -4.99 10.97
CA ILE A 107 -0.60 -3.93 11.16
C ILE A 107 -0.92 -3.16 9.87
N ALA A 108 -0.42 -3.61 8.72
CA ALA A 108 -0.72 -2.98 7.43
C ALA A 108 -2.25 -2.93 7.17
N PRO A 109 -2.77 -1.85 6.53
CA PRO A 109 -2.02 -0.76 5.90
C PRO A 109 -1.60 0.38 6.84
N ASP A 110 -1.97 0.36 8.12
CA ASP A 110 -1.82 1.46 9.07
C ASP A 110 -0.43 1.53 9.72
N ILE A 111 0.62 1.56 8.89
CA ILE A 111 2.02 1.59 9.34
C ILE A 111 2.55 3.01 9.42
N ALA A 112 3.01 3.40 10.60
CA ALA A 112 3.78 4.62 10.80
C ALA A 112 5.27 4.40 10.45
N TRP A 113 5.64 4.61 9.19
CA TRP A 113 7.02 4.48 8.75
C TRP A 113 7.93 5.53 9.43
N PRO A 114 9.14 5.15 9.88
CA PRO A 114 10.09 6.13 10.38
C PRO A 114 10.44 7.14 9.27
N LYS A 115 10.73 8.37 9.68
CA LYS A 115 11.13 9.42 8.74
C LYS A 115 12.55 9.18 8.26
N GLN A 116 12.77 9.25 6.95
CA GLN A 116 14.10 9.18 6.38
C GLN A 116 14.95 10.37 6.87
N PRO A 117 16.23 10.14 7.21
CA PRO A 117 17.16 11.21 7.51
C PRO A 117 17.49 12.03 6.24
N LYS A 118 18.05 13.23 6.46
CA LYS A 118 18.50 14.13 5.38
C LYS A 118 19.97 13.91 5.07
#